data_AF-I0SEX3-F1
#
_entry.id   AF-I0SEX3-F1
#
_cell.length_a   1.000
_cell.length_b   1.000
_cell.length_c   1.000
_cell.angle_alpha   90.00
_cell.angle_beta   90.00
_cell.angle_gamma   90.00
#
_symmetry.space_group_name_H-M   'P 1'
#
loop_
_entity.id
_entity.type
_entity.pdbx_description
1 polymer ?
#
loop_
_entity_poly.entity_id
_entity_poly.type
_entity_poly.pdbx_seq_one_letter_code
_entity_poly.pdbx_strand_id
1 'polypeptide(L)'
;MQVFFGPVSEELIFRGAGLRTFERYGKVFAILMSSLIFGLFHGNIPQFFFATFVGIIFSYVTLEYSILWAMVFHVFNNLVIGDGLTYLYSFLPDDIGGLLHLFILLVGASVAVIFLFKNKTDIKMYVQENRSFSGTYRQAFRSVWFWIFAIFMFLTSLTLISHL
;
A
#
# COMPACT_ATOMS: atom_id res chain seq x y z
N MET A 1 7.83 19.87 1.70
CA MET A 1 8.83 19.10 2.48
C MET A 1 8.29 17.73 2.89
N GLN A 2 7.08 17.63 3.46
CA GLN A 2 6.45 16.36 3.83
C GLN A 2 6.29 15.36 2.67
N VAL A 3 5.99 15.84 1.46
CA VAL A 3 5.79 15.01 0.26
C VAL A 3 7.04 14.24 -0.18
N PHE A 4 8.24 14.70 0.22
CA PHE A 4 9.49 13.99 -0.06
C PHE A 4 9.94 13.18 1.15
N PHE A 5 10.05 13.83 2.32
CA PHE A 5 10.59 13.18 3.52
C PHE A 5 9.68 12.11 4.12
N GLY A 6 8.36 12.28 4.02
CA GLY A 6 7.37 11.30 4.49
C GLY A 6 7.52 9.98 3.75
N PRO A 7 7.29 9.95 2.41
CA PRO A 7 7.44 8.75 1.60
C PRO A 7 8.80 8.07 1.73
N VAL A 8 9.91 8.84 1.75
CA VAL A 8 11.25 8.26 1.91
C VAL A 8 11.40 7.58 3.28
N SER A 9 10.96 8.21 4.36
CA SER A 9 11.03 7.63 5.70
C SER A 9 10.15 6.39 5.83
N GLU A 10 8.95 6.42 5.24
CA GLU A 10 8.05 5.28 5.19
C GLU A 10 8.66 4.11 4.42
N GLU A 11 9.26 4.34 3.25
CA GLU A 11 9.97 3.28 2.52
C GLU A 11 11.12 2.68 3.34
N LEU A 12 11.91 3.50 4.04
CA LEU A 12 12.98 2.97 4.89
C LEU A 12 12.44 2.07 6.01
N ILE A 13 11.33 2.44 6.64
CA ILE A 13 10.71 1.65 7.71
C ILE A 13 10.06 0.38 7.17
N PHE A 14 9.14 0.51 6.21
CA PHE A 14 8.31 -0.61 5.76
C PHE A 14 9.03 -1.51 4.75
N ARG A 15 9.89 -0.96 3.89
CA ARG A 15 10.59 -1.72 2.84
C ARG A 15 12.03 -1.99 3.23
N GLY A 16 12.75 -1.02 3.78
CA GLY A 16 14.12 -1.19 4.25
C GLY A 16 14.23 -2.17 5.42
N ALA A 17 13.43 -1.97 6.47
CA ALA A 17 13.44 -2.83 7.65
C ALA A 17 12.36 -3.91 7.61
N GLY A 18 11.08 -3.52 7.46
CA GLY A 18 9.93 -4.43 7.60
C GLY A 18 9.93 -5.56 6.57
N LEU A 19 9.93 -5.22 5.28
CA LEU A 19 9.91 -6.17 4.17
C LEU A 19 11.11 -7.11 4.20
N ARG A 20 12.33 -6.58 4.41
CA ARG A 20 13.54 -7.39 4.54
C ARG A 20 13.50 -8.34 5.73
N THR A 21 12.89 -7.93 6.85
CA THR A 21 12.69 -8.81 8.01
C THR A 21 11.75 -9.98 7.68
N PHE A 22 10.70 -9.73 6.89
CA PHE A 22 9.75 -10.77 6.50
C PHE A 22 10.24 -11.64 5.35
N GLU A 23 11.17 -11.16 4.51
CA GLU A 23 11.68 -11.83 3.31
C GLU A 23 12.21 -13.24 3.60
N ARG A 24 12.83 -13.43 4.77
CA ARG A 24 13.32 -14.75 5.23
C ARG A 24 12.24 -15.83 5.38
N TYR A 25 10.96 -15.43 5.39
CA TYR A 25 9.81 -16.34 5.47
C TYR A 25 9.09 -16.54 4.13
N GLY A 26 9.61 -15.97 3.04
CA GLY A 26 9.07 -16.04 1.68
C GLY A 26 8.67 -14.66 1.16
N LYS A 27 9.05 -14.34 -0.09
CA LYS A 27 8.81 -13.00 -0.65
C LYS A 27 7.34 -12.63 -0.73
N VAL A 28 6.46 -13.58 -1.07
CA VAL A 28 5.00 -13.31 -1.14
C VAL A 28 4.46 -12.93 0.24
N PHE A 29 4.87 -13.64 1.28
CA PHE A 29 4.49 -13.30 2.66
C PHE A 29 5.03 -11.92 3.05
N ALA A 30 6.28 -11.64 2.71
CA ALA A 30 6.91 -10.35 2.99
C ALA A 30 6.17 -9.19 2.31
N ILE A 31 5.87 -9.33 1.02
CA ILE A 31 5.10 -8.35 0.24
C ILE A 31 3.75 -8.12 0.91
N LEU A 32 2.98 -9.17 1.19
CA LEU A 32 1.63 -9.02 1.75
C LEU A 32 1.65 -8.44 3.16
N MET A 33 2.52 -8.91 4.04
CA MET A 33 2.57 -8.43 5.43
C MET A 33 3.11 -7.01 5.56
N SER A 34 4.18 -6.68 4.84
CA SER A 34 4.70 -5.30 4.85
C SER A 34 3.65 -4.33 4.32
N SER A 35 2.98 -4.68 3.22
CA SER A 35 1.92 -3.84 2.62
C SER A 35 0.69 -3.70 3.51
N LEU A 36 0.28 -4.77 4.20
CA LEU A 36 -0.83 -4.73 5.15
C LEU A 36 -0.51 -3.81 6.33
N ILE A 37 0.68 -3.93 6.91
CA ILE A 37 1.11 -3.09 8.04
C ILE A 37 1.23 -1.63 7.59
N PHE A 38 1.75 -1.39 6.38
CA PHE A 38 1.80 -0.05 5.79
C PHE A 38 0.40 0.56 5.60
N GLY A 39 -0.56 -0.20 5.08
CA GLY A 39 -1.95 0.25 4.98
C GLY A 39 -2.57 0.56 6.34
N LEU A 40 -2.38 -0.33 7.33
CA LEU A 40 -2.86 -0.12 8.69
C LEU A 40 -2.25 1.14 9.33
N PHE A 41 -0.97 1.40 9.10
CA PHE A 41 -0.23 2.54 9.65
C PHE A 41 -0.83 3.91 9.27
N HIS A 42 -1.59 4.00 8.19
CA HIS A 42 -2.27 5.26 7.82
C HIS A 42 -3.43 5.62 8.75
N GLY A 43 -3.93 4.67 9.55
CA GLY A 43 -4.93 4.94 10.58
C GLY A 43 -6.23 5.53 10.04
N ASN A 44 -6.58 5.26 8.77
CA ASN A 44 -7.85 5.69 8.19
C ASN A 44 -8.34 4.66 7.15
N ILE A 45 -9.65 4.38 7.18
CA ILE A 45 -10.25 3.32 6.38
C ILE A 45 -10.19 3.59 4.87
N PRO A 46 -10.46 4.82 4.36
CA PRO A 46 -10.40 5.09 2.93
C PRO A 46 -8.99 4.86 2.34
N GLN A 47 -7.94 5.31 3.03
CA GLN A 47 -6.56 5.17 2.58
C GLN A 47 -6.00 3.78 2.84
N PHE A 48 -6.49 3.05 3.84
CA PHE A 48 -6.05 1.68 4.15
C PHE A 48 -6.00 0.78 2.91
N PHE A 49 -7.09 0.73 2.15
CA PHE A 49 -7.16 -0.11 0.95
C PHE A 49 -6.17 0.34 -0.11
N PHE A 50 -6.18 1.63 -0.44
CA PHE A 50 -5.29 2.20 -1.46
C PHE A 50 -3.80 2.01 -1.09
N ALA A 51 -3.41 2.36 0.14
CA ALA A 51 -2.05 2.21 0.63
C ALA A 51 -1.61 0.74 0.69
N THR A 52 -2.50 -0.19 1.04
CA THR A 52 -2.18 -1.62 1.00
C THR A 52 -1.88 -2.09 -0.43
N PHE A 53 -2.72 -1.72 -1.41
CA PHE A 53 -2.53 -2.14 -2.81
C PHE A 53 -1.29 -1.52 -3.45
N VAL A 54 -1.09 -0.21 -3.28
CA VAL A 54 0.14 0.46 -3.72
C VAL A 54 1.35 -0.11 -2.98
N GLY A 55 1.16 -0.47 -1.71
CA GLY A 55 2.18 -1.12 -0.91
C GLY A 55 2.68 -2.44 -1.48
N ILE A 56 1.77 -3.24 -2.07
CA ILE A 56 2.12 -4.50 -2.75
C ILE A 56 3.06 -4.21 -3.93
N ILE A 57 2.74 -3.18 -4.72
CA ILE A 57 3.56 -2.75 -5.86
C ILE A 57 4.95 -2.31 -5.37
N PHE A 58 5.03 -1.44 -4.37
CA PHE A 58 6.31 -0.93 -3.86
C PHE A 58 7.16 -2.02 -3.20
N SER A 59 6.52 -2.97 -2.53
CA SER A 59 7.21 -4.14 -1.96
C SER A 59 7.80 -5.02 -3.06
N TYR A 60 7.03 -5.31 -4.11
CA TYR A 60 7.53 -6.05 -5.27
C TYR A 60 8.69 -5.31 -5.95
N VAL A 61 8.54 -4.00 -6.20
CA VAL A 61 9.60 -3.18 -6.80
C VAL A 61 10.88 -3.18 -5.95
N THR A 62 10.75 -3.17 -4.62
CA THR A 62 11.90 -3.21 -3.72
C THR A 62 12.65 -4.55 -3.80
N LEU A 63 11.94 -5.67 -3.87
CA LEU A 63 12.56 -7.00 -3.89
C LEU A 63 13.20 -7.32 -5.24
N GLU A 64 12.54 -6.94 -6.34
CA GLU A 64 12.97 -7.33 -7.68
C GLU A 64 13.85 -6.27 -8.37
N TYR A 65 13.84 -5.02 -7.90
CA TYR A 65 14.61 -3.93 -8.50
C TYR A 65 15.45 -3.18 -7.45
N SER A 66 14.84 -2.27 -6.69
CA SER A 66 15.52 -1.47 -5.66
C SER A 66 14.52 -0.70 -4.81
N ILE A 67 14.87 -0.47 -3.54
CA ILE A 67 14.15 0.43 -2.65
C ILE A 67 14.11 1.87 -3.20
N LEU A 68 15.13 2.28 -3.98
CA LEU A 68 15.17 3.62 -4.57
C LEU A 68 14.01 3.83 -5.55
N TRP A 69 13.66 2.81 -6.34
CA TRP A 69 12.52 2.90 -7.27
C TRP A 69 11.19 2.95 -6.52
N ALA A 70 11.06 2.20 -5.42
CA ALA A 70 9.90 2.31 -4.55
C ALA A 70 9.76 3.72 -3.97
N MET A 71 10.85 4.35 -3.51
CA MET A 71 10.86 5.73 -3.04
C MET A 71 10.43 6.72 -4.13
N VAL A 72 10.99 6.59 -5.34
CA VAL A 72 10.64 7.46 -6.48
C VAL A 72 9.14 7.33 -6.80
N PHE A 73 8.61 6.12 -6.91
CA PHE A 73 7.20 5.91 -7.18
C PHE A 73 6.31 6.38 -6.04
N HIS A 74 6.75 6.25 -4.78
CA HIS A 74 5.99 6.73 -3.65
C HIS A 74 5.92 8.26 -3.60
N VAL A 75 7.06 8.94 -3.77
CA VAL A 75 7.08 10.41 -3.90
C VAL A 75 6.23 10.87 -5.07
N PHE A 76 6.32 10.21 -6.23
CA PHE A 76 5.48 10.51 -7.38
C PHE A 76 3.99 10.31 -7.09
N ASN A 77 3.61 9.21 -6.44
CA ASN A 77 2.23 8.94 -6.06
C ASN A 77 1.69 10.03 -5.13
N ASN A 78 2.48 10.44 -4.13
CA ASN A 78 2.09 11.46 -3.18
C ASN A 78 1.97 12.85 -3.85
N LEU A 79 2.91 13.20 -4.74
CA LEU A 79 2.87 14.44 -5.52
C LEU A 79 1.71 14.50 -6.50
N VAL A 80 1.50 13.46 -7.31
CA VAL A 80 0.56 13.49 -8.43
C VAL A 80 -0.84 13.11 -8.00
N ILE A 81 -0.98 11.98 -7.31
CA ILE A 81 -2.29 11.45 -6.90
C ILE A 81 -2.80 12.13 -5.63
N GLY A 82 -1.91 12.43 -4.68
CA GLY A 82 -2.26 13.15 -3.46
C GLY A 82 -2.48 14.64 -3.73
N ASP A 83 -1.38 15.39 -3.85
CA ASP A 83 -1.44 16.85 -3.95
C ASP A 83 -1.96 17.33 -5.30
N GLY A 84 -1.52 16.72 -6.39
CA GLY A 84 -1.85 17.12 -7.76
C GLY A 84 -3.34 16.99 -8.07
N LEU A 85 -3.97 15.86 -7.71
CA LEU A 85 -5.41 15.69 -7.89
C LEU A 85 -6.21 16.58 -6.96
N THR A 86 -5.79 16.73 -5.69
CA THR A 86 -6.43 17.67 -4.76
C THR A 86 -6.41 19.10 -5.31
N TYR A 87 -5.27 19.53 -5.83
CA TYR A 87 -5.13 20.84 -6.47
C TYR A 87 -6.02 20.96 -7.70
N LEU A 88 -6.06 19.95 -8.57
CA LEU A 88 -6.94 19.93 -9.74
C LEU A 88 -8.43 20.05 -9.33
N TYR A 89 -8.87 19.31 -8.31
CA TYR A 89 -10.24 19.36 -7.82
C TYR A 89 -10.62 20.73 -7.24
N SER A 90 -9.66 21.49 -6.72
CA SER A 90 -9.92 22.84 -6.19
C SER A 90 -10.39 23.85 -7.24
N PHE A 91 -10.22 23.57 -8.54
CA PHE A 91 -10.72 24.39 -9.64
C PHE A 91 -12.08 23.95 -10.18
N LEU A 92 -12.61 22.82 -9.69
CA LEU A 92 -13.84 22.22 -10.19
C LEU A 92 -14.97 22.43 -9.17
N PRO A 93 -16.22 22.58 -9.64
CA PRO A 93 -17.39 22.42 -8.77
C PRO A 93 -17.36 21.05 -8.08
N ASP A 94 -17.83 20.96 -6.83
CA ASP A 94 -17.72 19.76 -5.98
C ASP A 94 -18.33 18.50 -6.63
N ASP A 95 -19.46 18.65 -7.33
CA ASP A 95 -20.15 17.57 -8.04
C ASP A 95 -19.30 17.04 -9.22
N ILE A 96 -18.68 17.94 -9.98
CA ILE A 96 -17.77 17.60 -11.07
C ILE A 96 -16.48 16.99 -10.55
N GLY A 97 -15.92 17.54 -9.46
CA GLY A 97 -14.73 17.02 -8.79
C GLY A 97 -14.94 15.60 -8.28
N GLY A 98 -16.07 15.34 -7.62
CA GLY A 98 -16.46 14.01 -7.15
C GLY A 98 -16.64 13.00 -8.29
N LEU A 99 -17.29 13.41 -9.38
CA LEU A 99 -17.47 12.54 -10.56
C LEU A 99 -16.13 12.21 -11.23
N LEU A 100 -15.24 13.19 -11.36
CA LEU A 100 -13.90 12.99 -11.92
C LEU A 100 -13.06 12.06 -11.04
N HIS A 101 -13.13 12.22 -9.71
CA HIS A 101 -12.46 11.33 -8.77
C HIS A 101 -12.91 9.88 -8.92
N LEU A 102 -14.23 9.66 -8.97
CA LEU A 102 -14.80 8.32 -9.20
C LEU A 102 -14.36 7.74 -10.56
N PHE A 103 -14.38 8.56 -11.62
CA PHE A 103 -13.92 8.14 -12.93
C PHE A 103 -12.46 7.68 -12.93
N ILE A 104 -11.55 8.44 -12.32
CA ILE A 104 -10.13 8.09 -12.19
C ILE A 104 -9.96 6.76 -11.43
N LEU A 105 -10.68 6.58 -10.32
CA LEU A 105 -10.64 5.33 -9.55
C LEU A 105 -11.11 4.13 -10.39
N LEU A 106 -12.21 4.27 -11.12
CA LEU A 106 -12.75 3.19 -11.97
C LEU A 106 -11.79 2.83 -13.11
N VAL A 107 -11.18 3.83 -13.76
CA VAL A 107 -10.16 3.60 -14.80
C VAL A 107 -8.93 2.92 -14.20
N GLY A 108 -8.41 3.40 -13.07
CA GLY A 108 -7.26 2.80 -12.39
C GLY A 108 -7.53 1.35 -11.98
N ALA A 109 -8.69 1.08 -11.38
CA ALA A 109 -9.12 -0.27 -11.01
C ALA A 109 -9.25 -1.18 -12.25
N SER A 110 -9.82 -0.68 -13.34
CA SER A 110 -9.95 -1.44 -14.59
C SER A 110 -8.58 -1.80 -15.18
N VAL A 111 -7.64 -0.85 -15.21
CA VAL A 111 -6.27 -1.09 -15.66
C VAL A 111 -5.58 -2.13 -14.78
N ALA A 112 -5.70 -2.03 -13.46
CA ALA A 112 -5.14 -3.00 -12.52
C ALA A 112 -5.72 -4.41 -12.76
N VAL A 113 -7.03 -4.52 -12.93
CA VAL A 113 -7.71 -5.79 -13.22
C VAL A 113 -7.23 -6.38 -14.55
N ILE A 114 -7.16 -5.57 -15.61
CA ILE A 114 -6.65 -6.00 -16.92
C ILE A 114 -5.19 -6.49 -16.80
N PHE A 115 -4.35 -5.75 -16.08
CA PHE A 115 -2.96 -6.15 -15.82
C PHE A 115 -2.89 -7.51 -15.12
N LEU A 116 -3.67 -7.72 -14.06
CA LEU A 116 -3.72 -8.99 -13.32
C LEU A 116 -4.19 -10.14 -14.21
N PHE A 117 -5.20 -9.94 -15.06
CA PHE A 117 -5.68 -10.98 -15.97
C PHE A 117 -4.67 -11.33 -17.06
N LYS A 118 -4.01 -10.32 -17.64
CA LYS A 118 -3.01 -10.53 -18.70
C LYS A 118 -1.78 -11.27 -18.17
N ASN A 119 -1.36 -10.99 -16.94
CA ASN A 119 -0.15 -11.55 -16.34
C ASN A 119 -0.43 -12.68 -15.33
N LYS A 120 -1.65 -13.24 -15.31
CA LYS A 120 -2.09 -14.20 -14.28
C LYS A 120 -1.19 -15.43 -14.16
N THR A 121 -0.61 -15.89 -15.27
CA THR A 121 0.25 -17.07 -15.31
C THR A 121 1.58 -16.77 -14.64
N ASP A 122 2.22 -15.67 -15.02
CA ASP A 122 3.51 -15.24 -14.47
C ASP A 122 3.39 -14.88 -12.99
N ILE A 123 2.31 -14.20 -12.60
CA ILE A 123 2.00 -13.91 -11.20
C ILE A 123 1.82 -15.21 -10.42
N LYS A 124 1.09 -16.19 -10.97
CA LYS A 124 0.90 -17.48 -10.31
C LYS A 124 2.22 -18.24 -10.14
N MET A 125 3.08 -18.23 -11.15
CA MET A 125 4.42 -18.84 -11.08
C MET A 125 5.27 -18.16 -10.01
N TYR A 126 5.35 -16.82 -10.04
CA TYR A 126 6.06 -16.04 -9.03
C TYR A 126 5.57 -16.36 -7.61
N VAL A 127 4.25 -16.44 -7.42
CA VAL A 127 3.65 -16.76 -6.12
C VAL A 127 4.02 -18.18 -5.67
N GLN A 128 4.04 -19.15 -6.59
CA GLN A 128 4.39 -20.53 -6.28
C GLN A 128 5.86 -20.68 -5.90
N GLU A 129 6.76 -20.03 -6.64
CA GLU A 129 8.21 -20.05 -6.42
C GLU A 129 8.61 -19.35 -5.12
N ASN A 130 7.89 -18.28 -4.75
CA ASN A 130 8.24 -17.41 -3.62
C ASN A 130 7.29 -17.53 -2.42
N ARG A 131 6.56 -18.66 -2.35
CA ARG A 131 5.60 -18.93 -1.27
C ARG A 131 6.29 -19.05 0.08
N SER A 132 5.56 -18.75 1.15
CA SER A 132 6.06 -19.00 2.51
C SER A 132 6.04 -20.47 2.88
N PHE A 133 6.72 -20.80 3.98
CA PHE A 133 6.50 -22.06 4.67
C PHE A 133 5.04 -22.19 5.16
N SER A 134 4.59 -23.42 5.33
CA SER A 134 3.26 -23.69 5.87
C SER A 134 3.14 -23.14 7.29
N GLY A 135 2.03 -22.45 7.58
CA GLY A 135 1.75 -21.90 8.90
C GLY A 135 2.39 -20.54 9.20
N THR A 136 3.21 -19.96 8.31
CA THR A 136 3.81 -18.62 8.51
C THR A 136 2.76 -17.54 8.76
N TYR A 137 1.72 -17.46 7.92
CA TYR A 137 0.62 -16.50 8.12
C TYR A 137 -0.09 -16.70 9.47
N ARG A 138 -0.36 -17.96 9.85
CA ARG A 138 -1.00 -18.28 11.13
C ARG A 138 -0.16 -17.82 12.31
N GLN A 139 1.16 -17.96 12.25
CA GLN A 139 2.06 -17.48 13.30
C GLN A 139 2.09 -15.95 13.36
N ALA A 140 2.15 -15.29 12.21
CA ALA A 140 2.11 -13.82 12.14
C ALA A 140 0.84 -13.26 12.81
N PHE A 141 -0.33 -13.83 12.49
CA PHE A 141 -1.61 -13.41 13.08
C PHE A 141 -1.83 -13.92 14.52
N ARG A 142 -0.93 -14.72 15.09
CA ARG A 142 -0.92 -15.02 16.54
C ARG A 142 -0.10 -14.02 17.33
N SER A 143 0.64 -13.14 16.67
CA SER A 143 1.41 -12.09 17.34
C SER A 143 0.48 -11.12 18.06
N VAL A 144 0.65 -11.02 19.38
CA VAL A 144 -0.09 -10.05 20.20
C VAL A 144 0.20 -8.62 19.73
N TRP A 145 1.45 -8.33 19.37
CA TRP A 145 1.87 -7.01 18.89
C TRP A 145 1.19 -6.61 17.58
N PHE A 146 0.93 -7.57 16.68
CA PHE A 146 0.19 -7.29 15.44
C PHE A 146 -1.22 -6.79 15.76
N TRP A 147 -1.92 -7.46 16.69
CA TRP A 147 -3.28 -7.07 17.05
C TRP A 147 -3.35 -5.80 17.88
N ILE A 148 -2.40 -5.58 18.80
CA ILE A 148 -2.30 -4.30 19.52
C ILE A 148 -2.14 -3.16 18.50
N PHE A 149 -1.23 -3.30 17.54
CA PHE A 149 -1.04 -2.30 16.49
C PHE A 149 -2.30 -2.12 15.63
N ALA A 150 -2.89 -3.22 15.13
CA ALA A 150 -4.07 -3.15 14.28
C ALA A 150 -5.27 -2.51 14.98
N ILE A 151 -5.53 -2.87 16.25
CA ILE A 151 -6.61 -2.28 17.05
C ILE A 151 -6.33 -0.81 17.32
N PHE A 152 -5.10 -0.46 17.69
CA PHE A 152 -4.72 0.93 17.90
C PHE A 152 -4.97 1.77 16.64
N MET A 153 -4.49 1.32 15.47
CA MET A 153 -4.69 2.04 14.21
C MET A 153 -6.16 2.10 13.81
N PHE A 154 -6.94 1.06 14.08
CA PHE A 154 -8.38 1.06 13.85
C PHE A 154 -9.09 2.08 14.74
N LEU A 155 -8.76 2.16 16.03
CA LEU A 155 -9.31 3.17 16.94
C LEU A 155 -8.96 4.59 16.49
N THR A 156 -7.73 4.83 16.02
CA THR A 156 -7.33 6.10 15.41
C THR A 156 -8.22 6.44 14.20
N SER A 157 -8.56 5.44 13.36
CA SER A 157 -9.44 5.66 12.21
C SER A 157 -10.86 6.10 12.60
N LEU A 158 -11.37 5.61 13.74
CA LEU A 158 -12.68 6.02 14.25
C LEU A 158 -12.66 7.45 14.79
N THR A 159 -11.58 7.85 15.46
CA THR A 159 -11.44 9.24 15.95
C THR A 159 -11.37 10.26 14.82
N LEU A 160 -10.82 9.88 13.66
CA LEU A 160 -10.77 10.74 12.49
C LEU A 160 -12.16 10.97 11.89
N ILE A 161 -13.00 9.92 11.87
CA ILE A 161 -14.38 9.99 11.37
C ILE A 161 -15.26 10.83 12.31
N SER A 162 -15.02 10.82 13.63
CA SER A 162 -15.80 11.62 14.59
C SER A 162 -15.56 13.13 14.54
N HIS A 163 -14.61 13.60 13.73
CA HIS A 163 -14.29 15.01 13.53
C HIS A 163 -14.63 15.53 12.12
N LEU A 164 -15.25 14.70 11.27
CA LEU A 164 -15.83 15.05 9.97
C LEU A 164 -17.34 15.22 10.09
#